data_AF-A0A4R3VI66-F1
#
_entry.id   AF-A0A4R3VI66-F1
#
_cell.length_a   1.000
_cell.length_b   1.000
_cell.length_c   1.000
_cell.angle_alpha   90.00
_cell.angle_beta   90.00
_cell.angle_gamma   90.00
#
_symmetry.space_group_name_H-M   'P 1'
#
loop_
_entity.id
_entity.type
_entity.pdbx_description
1 polymer ?
#
loop_
_entity_poly.entity_id
_entity_poly.type
_entity_poly.pdbx_seq_one_letter_code
_entity_poly.pdbx_strand_id
1 'polypeptide(L)'
;MKKTKLLLMLMTLVGSITIISQTAATYYQTTSLTDSINSPIPLVKSDLKETKSAAELLYEEIGLSGKLNFDAFDQAMIGYESLEFKNKDIITVIDFTLPSTEKRMYVIDLKNKKLLYHTIVSHGRNSGEKYATAFSNRHGSYQSSLGFYSTANTYYGGNGYSLVLDGLEKGINDQAKARAVVIHGADYCSQSVINNTGRLGRSYGCPALPREVTKPIINTIKNGSMVYIYADNQNYMNASRVMKSAKTTLLAQHINDNADSTVRTY
;
A
#
# COMPACT_ATOMS: atom_id res chain seq x y z
N MET A 1 8.88 -57.07 -42.87
CA MET A 1 10.04 -56.33 -42.35
C MET A 1 10.20 -56.62 -40.86
N LYS A 2 11.43 -56.92 -40.44
CA LYS A 2 11.87 -57.46 -39.13
C LYS A 2 11.40 -56.57 -37.95
N LYS A 3 10.72 -57.11 -36.93
CA LYS A 3 11.19 -57.39 -35.53
C LYS A 3 12.27 -56.38 -35.06
N THR A 4 12.17 -55.71 -33.91
CA THR A 4 12.24 -56.33 -32.56
C THR A 4 11.87 -55.31 -31.47
N LYS A 5 11.24 -55.80 -30.39
CA LYS A 5 11.00 -55.11 -29.11
C LYS A 5 12.34 -54.83 -28.39
N LEU A 6 12.45 -53.73 -27.65
CA LEU A 6 13.35 -53.66 -26.49
C LEU A 6 12.64 -53.00 -25.31
N LEU A 7 12.21 -53.88 -24.41
CA LEU A 7 11.88 -53.65 -23.03
C LEU A 7 13.20 -53.51 -22.26
N LEU A 8 13.39 -52.46 -21.47
CA LEU A 8 14.36 -52.49 -20.38
C LEU A 8 13.69 -51.99 -19.10
N MET A 9 13.78 -52.84 -18.10
CA MET A 9 13.12 -52.84 -16.81
C MET A 9 14.23 -52.80 -15.74
N LEU A 10 13.96 -52.16 -14.60
CA LEU A 10 14.66 -52.31 -13.30
C LEU A 10 16.10 -51.73 -13.22
N MET A 11 16.59 -51.15 -12.11
CA MET A 11 16.30 -51.37 -10.68
C MET A 11 16.43 -50.09 -9.84
N THR A 12 15.62 -50.05 -8.79
CA THR A 12 15.75 -49.22 -7.59
C THR A 12 17.08 -49.46 -6.86
N LEU A 13 17.72 -48.39 -6.37
CA LEU A 13 18.69 -48.51 -5.27
C LEU A 13 18.34 -47.54 -4.15
N VAL A 14 17.69 -48.09 -3.13
CA VAL A 14 17.53 -47.48 -1.82
C VAL A 14 18.84 -47.72 -1.07
N GLY A 15 19.60 -46.66 -0.82
CA GLY A 15 20.83 -46.70 -0.04
C GLY A 15 20.63 -46.01 1.30
N SER A 16 20.08 -46.73 2.27
CA SER A 16 20.03 -46.34 3.66
C SER A 16 21.42 -46.52 4.27
N ILE A 17 22.14 -45.43 4.55
CA ILE A 17 23.36 -45.47 5.35
C ILE A 17 22.96 -45.12 6.79
N THR A 18 22.66 -46.17 7.56
CA THR A 18 22.64 -46.15 9.02
C THR A 18 24.05 -46.50 9.47
N ILE A 19 24.78 -45.54 10.05
CA ILE A 19 25.95 -45.84 10.88
C ILE A 19 25.62 -45.41 12.29
N ILE A 20 25.47 -46.43 13.13
CA ILE A 20 25.42 -46.36 14.58
C ILE A 20 26.83 -46.05 15.08
N SER A 21 26.99 -45.02 15.91
CA SER A 21 28.02 -45.03 16.94
C SER A 21 27.44 -44.56 18.27
N GLN A 22 27.32 -45.54 19.17
CA GLN A 22 27.39 -45.43 20.63
C GLN A 22 28.66 -44.63 21.01
N THR A 23 28.85 -43.95 22.14
CA THR A 23 28.17 -43.81 23.43
C THR A 23 28.99 -42.76 24.19
N ALA A 24 28.35 -41.84 24.93
CA ALA A 24 28.89 -41.31 26.18
C ALA A 24 27.74 -40.63 26.93
N ALA A 25 27.04 -41.42 27.74
CA ALA A 25 26.24 -40.89 28.82
C ALA A 25 27.21 -40.29 29.85
N THR A 26 27.36 -38.97 29.83
CA THR A 26 28.03 -38.25 30.91
C THR A 26 26.95 -37.58 31.74
N TYR A 27 26.74 -38.17 32.91
CA TYR A 27 26.14 -37.62 34.12
C TYR A 27 25.77 -36.14 34.06
N TYR A 28 24.46 -35.84 34.00
CA TYR A 28 23.96 -34.58 34.55
C TYR A 28 24.02 -34.69 36.07
N GLN A 29 25.06 -34.11 36.64
CA GLN A 29 25.15 -33.85 38.06
C GLN A 29 24.17 -32.73 38.38
N THR A 30 23.07 -33.08 39.05
CA THR A 30 22.17 -32.13 39.70
C THR A 30 22.93 -31.48 40.86
N THR A 31 23.48 -30.28 40.63
CA THR A 31 23.83 -29.36 41.71
C THR A 31 22.64 -28.45 41.97
N SER A 32 21.99 -28.69 43.10
CA SER A 32 21.11 -27.74 43.75
C SER A 32 21.88 -26.46 44.05
N LEU A 33 21.47 -25.35 43.45
CA LEU A 33 21.81 -24.00 43.89
C LEU A 33 20.52 -23.31 44.32
N THR A 34 20.08 -23.64 45.54
CA THR A 34 19.38 -22.68 46.38
C THR A 34 20.42 -21.68 46.88
N ASP A 35 20.03 -20.41 46.96
CA ASP A 35 20.77 -19.27 47.49
C ASP A 35 21.64 -18.48 46.51
N SER A 36 20.98 -17.58 45.75
CA SER A 36 21.48 -16.24 45.44
C SER A 36 20.41 -15.44 44.68
N ILE A 37 19.43 -14.93 45.42
CA ILE A 37 18.43 -13.97 44.93
C ILE A 37 18.91 -12.58 45.33
N ASN A 38 19.79 -11.97 44.53
CA ASN A 38 19.90 -10.51 44.34
C ASN A 38 21.09 -10.14 43.46
N SER A 39 20.97 -10.36 42.15
CA SER A 39 21.75 -9.62 41.17
C SER A 39 20.84 -9.31 39.99
N PRO A 40 20.76 -8.04 39.53
CA PRO A 40 19.93 -7.70 38.39
C PRO A 40 20.44 -8.50 37.18
N ILE A 41 19.56 -9.34 36.66
CA ILE A 41 19.76 -10.08 35.41
C ILE A 41 20.16 -9.04 34.36
N PRO A 42 21.34 -9.16 33.71
CA PRO A 42 21.65 -8.33 32.56
C PRO A 42 20.55 -8.57 31.54
N LEU A 43 19.76 -7.53 31.27
CA LEU A 43 18.80 -7.53 30.18
C LEU A 43 19.62 -7.75 28.91
N VAL A 44 19.70 -9.01 28.47
CA VAL A 44 20.15 -9.34 27.12
C VAL A 44 19.15 -8.66 26.22
N LYS A 45 19.49 -7.47 25.74
CA LYS A 45 18.83 -6.86 24.60
C LYS A 45 19.02 -7.84 23.47
N SER A 46 18.01 -8.65 23.21
CA SER A 46 17.89 -9.33 21.93
C SER A 46 17.94 -8.23 20.88
N ASP A 47 19.02 -8.18 20.12
CA ASP A 47 19.07 -7.45 18.85
C ASP A 47 18.05 -8.12 17.93
N LEU A 48 16.77 -7.78 18.13
CA LEU A 48 15.73 -7.99 17.14
C LEU A 48 16.14 -7.10 15.97
N LYS A 49 16.88 -7.65 15.01
CA LYS A 49 16.95 -7.07 13.67
C LYS A 49 15.50 -6.93 13.22
N GLU A 50 14.97 -5.72 13.24
CA GLU A 50 13.67 -5.41 12.64
C GLU A 50 13.70 -5.90 11.19
N THR A 51 13.02 -7.01 10.93
CA THR A 51 12.85 -7.53 9.59
C THR A 51 11.85 -6.63 8.89
N LYS A 52 12.30 -5.90 7.86
CA LYS A 52 11.43 -5.08 7.02
C LYS A 52 10.29 -5.92 6.46
N SER A 53 9.08 -5.38 6.52
CA SER A 53 7.89 -5.93 5.89
C SER A 53 8.04 -6.01 4.35
N ALA A 54 7.20 -6.80 3.69
CA ALA A 54 7.18 -6.88 2.24
C ALA A 54 6.87 -5.50 1.59
N ALA A 55 6.00 -4.71 2.22
CA ALA A 55 5.68 -3.36 1.78
C ALA A 55 6.89 -2.42 1.88
N GLU A 56 7.65 -2.47 2.98
CA GLU A 56 8.88 -1.67 3.14
C GLU A 56 9.95 -2.04 2.11
N LEU A 57 10.16 -3.34 1.86
CA LEU A 57 11.12 -3.80 0.86
C LEU A 57 10.73 -3.30 -0.54
N LEU A 58 9.46 -3.41 -0.91
CA LEU A 58 8.95 -2.93 -2.19
C LEU A 58 9.05 -1.40 -2.32
N TYR A 59 8.73 -0.67 -1.26
CA TYR A 59 8.84 0.79 -1.20
C TYR A 59 10.28 1.27 -1.47
N GLU A 60 11.26 0.60 -0.85
CA GLU A 60 12.68 0.89 -1.06
C GLU A 60 13.15 0.49 -2.46
N GLU A 61 12.74 -0.68 -2.96
CA GLU A 61 13.13 -1.18 -4.28
C GLU A 61 12.64 -0.27 -5.42
N ILE A 62 11.43 0.30 -5.28
CA ILE A 62 10.89 1.29 -6.24
C ILE A 62 11.63 2.64 -6.13
N GLY A 63 12.31 2.90 -5.00
CA GLY A 63 13.01 4.16 -4.73
C GLY A 63 12.05 5.29 -4.34
N LEU A 64 11.05 4.98 -3.51
CA LEU A 64 10.05 5.94 -3.01
C LEU A 64 10.50 6.70 -1.75
N SER A 65 11.58 6.24 -1.09
CA SER A 65 12.17 6.88 0.08
C SER A 65 12.47 8.37 -0.16
N GLY A 66 11.98 9.22 0.74
CA GLY A 66 12.12 10.67 0.63
C GLY A 66 11.24 11.33 -0.43
N LYS A 67 10.38 10.57 -1.14
CA LYS A 67 9.41 11.10 -2.11
C LYS A 67 7.98 10.95 -1.60
N LEU A 68 7.53 9.72 -1.35
CA LEU A 68 6.19 9.41 -0.88
C LEU A 68 6.22 9.06 0.62
N ASN A 69 5.30 9.57 1.42
CA ASN A 69 5.17 9.13 2.82
C ASN A 69 4.96 7.61 2.89
N PHE A 70 5.75 6.91 3.70
CA PHE A 70 5.65 5.46 3.84
C PHE A 70 4.25 5.02 4.32
N ASP A 71 3.62 5.72 5.26
CA ASP A 71 2.27 5.42 5.74
C ASP A 71 1.23 5.49 4.61
N ALA A 72 1.40 6.44 3.69
CA ALA A 72 0.53 6.58 2.53
C ALA A 72 0.68 5.39 1.57
N PHE A 73 1.92 4.91 1.38
CA PHE A 73 2.20 3.74 0.55
C PHE A 73 1.71 2.45 1.23
N ASP A 74 1.99 2.27 2.51
CA ASP A 74 1.57 1.10 3.29
C ASP A 74 0.04 0.97 3.31
N GLN A 75 -0.68 2.05 3.57
CA GLN A 75 -2.14 2.05 3.47
C GLN A 75 -2.64 1.78 2.05
N ALA A 76 -1.93 2.25 1.02
CA ALA A 76 -2.24 1.87 -0.35
C ALA A 76 -2.09 0.36 -0.57
N MET A 77 -1.01 -0.25 -0.08
CA MET A 77 -0.77 -1.69 -0.18
C MET A 77 -1.81 -2.52 0.57
N ILE A 78 -2.24 -2.08 1.74
CA ILE A 78 -3.35 -2.70 2.48
C ILE A 78 -4.61 -2.77 1.60
N GLY A 79 -4.99 -1.65 0.97
CA GLY A 79 -6.16 -1.63 0.10
C GLY A 79 -5.98 -2.42 -1.20
N TYR A 80 -4.77 -2.40 -1.76
CA TYR A 80 -4.41 -3.20 -2.94
C TYR A 80 -4.59 -4.70 -2.69
N GLU A 81 -4.21 -5.18 -1.50
CA GLU A 81 -4.36 -6.58 -1.10
C GLU A 81 -5.80 -6.94 -0.70
N SER A 82 -6.54 -5.98 -0.13
CA SER A 82 -7.88 -6.22 0.44
C SER A 82 -9.03 -6.01 -0.54
N LEU A 83 -8.80 -5.34 -1.68
CA LEU A 83 -9.83 -4.97 -2.65
C LEU A 83 -9.51 -5.54 -4.04
N GLU A 84 -10.55 -5.75 -4.84
CA GLU A 84 -10.39 -6.27 -6.19
C GLU A 84 -10.28 -5.15 -7.23
N PHE A 85 -9.21 -5.19 -8.02
CA PHE A 85 -8.93 -4.28 -9.12
C PHE A 85 -8.73 -5.07 -10.41
N LYS A 86 -9.24 -4.54 -11.53
CA LYS A 86 -9.09 -5.19 -12.84
C LYS A 86 -7.66 -5.09 -13.35
N ASN A 87 -7.02 -3.94 -13.11
CA ASN A 87 -5.61 -3.73 -13.40
C ASN A 87 -4.85 -3.67 -12.07
N LYS A 88 -4.11 -4.74 -11.77
CA LYS A 88 -3.28 -4.85 -10.56
C LYS A 88 -1.82 -4.43 -10.78
N ASP A 89 -1.42 -4.15 -12.03
CA ASP A 89 -0.03 -3.78 -12.34
C ASP A 89 0.28 -2.34 -11.93
N ILE A 90 -0.73 -1.45 -11.96
CA ILE A 90 -0.56 -0.01 -11.72
C ILE A 90 -1.40 0.44 -10.52
N ILE A 91 -0.79 1.23 -9.64
CA ILE A 91 -1.50 1.97 -8.58
C ILE A 91 -1.20 3.46 -8.67
N THR A 92 -2.13 4.27 -8.18
CA THR A 92 -1.93 5.71 -7.98
C THR A 92 -2.10 6.05 -6.52
N VAL A 93 -1.15 6.78 -5.95
CA VAL A 93 -1.25 7.32 -4.59
C VAL A 93 -1.25 8.84 -4.66
N ILE A 94 -2.19 9.50 -3.99
CA ILE A 94 -2.23 10.95 -3.81
C ILE A 94 -2.07 11.25 -2.32
N ASP A 95 -1.00 11.96 -1.97
CA ASP A 95 -0.67 12.30 -0.60
C ASP A 95 -1.08 13.75 -0.27
N PHE A 96 -2.23 13.93 0.37
CA PHE A 96 -2.73 15.24 0.77
C PHE A 96 -2.13 15.78 2.07
N THR A 97 -1.20 15.06 2.73
CA THR A 97 -0.39 15.66 3.80
C THR A 97 0.59 16.71 3.23
N LEU A 98 0.97 16.56 1.96
CA LEU A 98 1.79 17.52 1.24
C LEU A 98 0.96 18.71 0.70
N PRO A 99 1.55 19.93 0.68
CA PRO A 99 0.87 21.09 0.12
C PRO A 99 0.67 20.96 -1.39
N SER A 100 -0.33 21.65 -1.92
CA SER A 100 -0.66 21.64 -3.36
C SER A 100 0.44 22.16 -4.28
N THR A 101 1.44 22.83 -3.73
CA THR A 101 2.62 23.32 -4.44
C THR A 101 3.66 22.23 -4.70
N GLU A 102 3.55 21.08 -4.01
CA GLU A 102 4.48 19.97 -4.13
C GLU A 102 3.92 18.85 -5.01
N LYS A 103 4.83 18.10 -5.62
CA LYS A 103 4.48 16.88 -6.36
C LYS A 103 3.98 15.85 -5.35
N ARG A 104 2.69 15.55 -5.42
CA ARG A 104 1.98 14.73 -4.42
C ARG A 104 1.05 13.68 -5.03
N MET A 105 1.11 13.47 -6.33
CA MET A 105 0.53 12.31 -7.01
C MET A 105 1.65 11.43 -7.56
N TYR A 106 1.54 10.14 -7.27
CA TYR A 106 2.49 9.10 -7.61
C TYR A 106 1.76 8.03 -8.41
N VAL A 107 2.25 7.72 -9.62
CA VAL A 107 1.77 6.57 -10.40
C VAL A 107 2.88 5.54 -10.39
N ILE A 108 2.57 4.35 -9.87
CA ILE A 108 3.52 3.31 -9.55
C ILE A 108 3.16 2.06 -10.34
N ASP A 109 4.14 1.53 -11.04
CA ASP A 109 4.10 0.21 -11.67
C ASP A 109 4.62 -0.81 -10.66
N LEU A 110 3.72 -1.59 -10.06
CA LEU A 110 4.05 -2.61 -9.08
C LEU A 110 4.69 -3.84 -9.74
N LYS A 111 4.32 -4.14 -10.98
CA LYS A 111 4.85 -5.28 -11.73
C LYS A 111 6.32 -5.10 -12.07
N ASN A 112 6.67 -3.92 -12.57
CA ASN A 112 8.04 -3.57 -12.93
C ASN A 112 8.80 -2.85 -11.81
N LYS A 113 8.13 -2.58 -10.68
CA LYS A 113 8.66 -1.90 -9.49
C LYS A 113 9.26 -0.53 -9.82
N LYS A 114 8.47 0.33 -10.48
CA LYS A 114 8.91 1.64 -10.97
C LYS A 114 7.92 2.75 -10.63
N LEU A 115 8.46 3.91 -10.26
CA LEU A 115 7.70 5.15 -10.24
C LEU A 115 7.61 5.71 -11.66
N LEU A 116 6.40 5.72 -12.24
CA LEU A 116 6.15 6.18 -13.61
C LEU A 116 5.92 7.70 -13.69
N TYR A 117 5.14 8.25 -12.75
CA TYR A 117 4.83 9.67 -12.70
C TYR A 117 4.88 10.20 -11.26
N HIS A 118 5.43 11.42 -11.12
CA HIS A 118 5.45 12.18 -9.87
C HIS A 118 5.13 13.64 -10.20
N THR A 119 3.92 14.08 -9.87
CA THR A 119 3.37 15.36 -10.33
C THR A 119 2.52 16.07 -9.28
N ILE A 120 2.26 17.37 -9.49
CA ILE A 120 1.32 18.16 -8.71
C ILE A 120 -0.13 17.76 -9.05
N VAL A 121 -1.02 17.86 -8.07
CA VAL A 121 -2.46 17.57 -8.25
C VAL A 121 -3.31 18.47 -7.34
N SER A 122 -4.41 19.01 -7.85
CA SER A 122 -5.33 19.85 -7.07
C SER A 122 -6.24 19.03 -6.16
N HIS A 123 -6.81 19.69 -5.16
CA HIS A 123 -7.93 19.19 -4.36
C HIS A 123 -9.17 20.10 -4.53
N GLY A 124 -10.30 19.72 -3.93
CA GLY A 124 -11.53 20.51 -3.93
C GLY A 124 -11.38 21.83 -3.15
N ARG A 125 -12.02 22.92 -3.62
CA ARG A 125 -11.88 24.27 -3.05
C ARG A 125 -12.21 24.35 -1.56
N ASN A 126 -13.14 23.55 -1.09
CA ASN A 126 -13.54 23.56 0.32
C ASN A 126 -12.72 22.56 1.16
N SER A 127 -11.75 21.88 0.57
CA SER A 127 -10.82 21.02 1.31
C SER A 127 -9.69 21.79 1.97
N GLY A 128 -9.50 23.06 1.63
CA GLY A 128 -8.47 23.93 2.20
C GLY A 128 -7.87 24.85 1.15
N GLU A 129 -6.88 25.65 1.56
CA GLU A 129 -6.15 26.57 0.67
C GLU A 129 -4.92 25.88 0.07
N LYS A 130 -3.74 26.05 0.68
CA LYS A 130 -2.50 25.40 0.22
C LYS A 130 -2.50 23.90 0.56
N TYR A 131 -2.97 23.56 1.76
CA TYR A 131 -3.09 22.19 2.29
C TYR A 131 -4.54 21.72 2.21
N ALA A 132 -4.76 20.42 1.97
CA ALA A 132 -6.08 19.81 2.10
C ALA A 132 -6.24 19.25 3.51
N THR A 133 -7.14 19.84 4.28
CA THR A 133 -7.36 19.53 5.70
C THR A 133 -8.80 19.07 5.99
N ALA A 134 -9.72 19.23 5.05
CA ALA A 134 -11.12 18.86 5.22
C ALA A 134 -11.64 18.02 4.04
N PHE A 135 -12.34 16.93 4.34
CA PHE A 135 -12.81 15.98 3.35
C PHE A 135 -14.30 15.69 3.51
N SER A 136 -14.99 15.41 2.40
CA SER A 136 -16.42 15.08 2.44
C SER A 136 -16.84 14.20 1.28
N ASN A 137 -17.78 13.32 1.58
CA ASN A 137 -18.50 12.51 0.63
C ASN A 137 -19.83 13.14 0.16
N ARG A 138 -20.20 14.31 0.70
CA ARG A 138 -21.52 14.91 0.47
C ARG A 138 -21.58 15.64 -0.88
N HIS A 139 -22.72 15.52 -1.58
CA HIS A 139 -23.02 16.32 -2.76
C HIS A 139 -22.97 17.83 -2.43
N GLY A 140 -22.47 18.65 -3.36
CA GLY A 140 -22.33 20.10 -3.18
C GLY A 140 -21.32 20.55 -2.11
N SER A 141 -20.58 19.63 -1.48
CA SER A 141 -19.54 20.01 -0.50
C SER A 141 -18.36 20.77 -1.12
N TYR A 142 -18.08 20.50 -2.40
CA TYR A 142 -16.87 20.96 -3.12
C TYR A 142 -15.55 20.55 -2.45
N GLN A 143 -15.60 19.51 -1.63
CA GLN A 143 -14.44 18.91 -0.97
C GLN A 143 -14.01 17.65 -1.72
N SER A 144 -12.73 17.32 -1.67
CA SER A 144 -12.26 15.98 -2.01
C SER A 144 -12.68 14.97 -0.94
N SER A 145 -12.71 13.69 -1.28
CA SER A 145 -12.90 12.57 -0.35
C SER A 145 -11.65 11.70 -0.31
N LEU A 146 -11.34 11.12 0.85
CA LEU A 146 -10.20 10.20 1.02
C LEU A 146 -10.57 8.78 0.58
N GLY A 147 -9.61 7.86 0.66
CA GLY A 147 -9.85 6.42 0.55
C GLY A 147 -9.57 5.85 -0.83
N PHE A 148 -10.10 4.64 -1.05
CA PHE A 148 -9.84 3.85 -2.26
C PHE A 148 -10.87 4.10 -3.36
N TYR A 149 -10.36 4.20 -4.59
CA TYR A 149 -11.14 4.33 -5.81
C TYR A 149 -10.66 3.31 -6.85
N SER A 150 -11.57 2.87 -7.72
CA SER A 150 -11.23 2.17 -8.96
C SER A 150 -11.43 3.09 -10.15
N THR A 151 -10.51 3.05 -11.13
CA THR A 151 -10.66 3.82 -12.37
C THR A 151 -11.66 3.18 -13.31
N ALA A 152 -12.63 3.96 -13.78
CA ALA A 152 -13.71 3.48 -14.65
C ALA A 152 -13.47 3.92 -16.10
N ASN A 153 -14.55 4.35 -16.78
CA ASN A 153 -14.50 4.78 -18.17
C ASN A 153 -13.85 6.17 -18.31
N THR A 154 -13.30 6.43 -19.48
CA THR A 154 -12.88 7.77 -19.88
C THR A 154 -13.95 8.43 -20.75
N TYR A 155 -13.94 9.76 -20.78
CA TYR A 155 -14.78 10.55 -21.68
C TYR A 155 -14.11 11.89 -22.00
N TYR A 156 -14.66 12.60 -22.99
CA TYR A 156 -14.29 13.98 -23.30
C TYR A 156 -15.45 14.90 -22.89
N GLY A 157 -15.17 15.88 -22.03
CA GLY A 157 -16.15 16.87 -21.57
C GLY A 157 -15.54 18.27 -21.48
N GLY A 158 -16.16 19.18 -20.71
CA GLY A 158 -15.70 20.56 -20.57
C GLY A 158 -14.27 20.70 -20.00
N ASN A 159 -13.82 19.71 -19.21
CA ASN A 159 -12.44 19.65 -18.70
C ASN A 159 -11.46 18.98 -19.69
N GLY A 160 -11.92 18.54 -20.85
CA GLY A 160 -11.17 17.71 -21.80
C GLY A 160 -11.24 16.22 -21.46
N TYR A 161 -10.19 15.49 -21.84
CA TYR A 161 -10.05 14.06 -21.57
C TYR A 161 -10.03 13.79 -20.06
N SER A 162 -11.02 13.03 -19.59
CA SER A 162 -11.28 12.82 -18.16
C SER A 162 -11.47 11.33 -17.86
N LEU A 163 -11.10 10.92 -16.65
CA LEU A 163 -11.22 9.55 -16.16
C LEU A 163 -12.14 9.48 -14.95
N VAL A 164 -13.21 8.70 -15.04
CA VAL A 164 -14.17 8.52 -13.96
C VAL A 164 -13.56 7.71 -12.82
N LEU A 165 -13.84 8.12 -11.58
CA LEU A 165 -13.47 7.39 -10.37
C LEU A 165 -14.72 6.81 -9.69
N ASP A 166 -14.72 5.51 -9.44
CA ASP A 166 -15.70 4.82 -8.62
C ASP A 166 -15.13 4.67 -7.21
N GLY A 167 -15.74 5.32 -6.21
CA GLY A 167 -15.33 5.20 -4.81
C GLY A 167 -15.76 3.86 -4.21
N LEU A 168 -14.85 3.21 -3.50
CA LEU A 168 -15.00 1.82 -3.03
C LEU A 168 -15.43 1.71 -1.56
N GLU A 169 -15.47 2.83 -0.83
CA GLU A 169 -15.72 2.84 0.60
C GLU A 169 -17.04 3.54 0.95
N LYS A 170 -18.01 2.73 1.37
CA LYS A 170 -19.36 3.17 1.75
C LYS A 170 -19.30 4.27 2.83
N GLY A 171 -19.95 5.39 2.57
CA GLY A 171 -19.99 6.54 3.48
C GLY A 171 -18.74 7.43 3.47
N ILE A 172 -17.65 7.01 2.82
CA ILE A 172 -16.38 7.75 2.75
C ILE A 172 -16.20 8.38 1.37
N ASN A 173 -16.35 7.60 0.31
CA ASN A 173 -16.19 8.06 -1.07
C ASN A 173 -17.15 7.40 -2.08
N ASP A 174 -18.09 6.57 -1.63
CA ASP A 174 -19.08 5.88 -2.47
C ASP A 174 -19.98 6.82 -3.31
N GLN A 175 -20.04 8.12 -3.00
CA GLN A 175 -20.74 9.11 -3.82
C GLN A 175 -19.88 9.73 -4.93
N ALA A 176 -18.62 9.31 -5.09
CA ALA A 176 -17.67 9.93 -6.04
C ALA A 176 -18.24 10.04 -7.47
N LYS A 177 -18.77 8.94 -8.01
CA LYS A 177 -19.37 8.91 -9.35
C LYS A 177 -20.58 9.83 -9.46
N ALA A 178 -21.49 9.77 -8.48
CA ALA A 178 -22.70 10.61 -8.42
C ALA A 178 -22.37 12.10 -8.28
N ARG A 179 -21.20 12.42 -7.71
CA ARG A 179 -20.64 13.78 -7.58
C ARG A 179 -19.79 14.19 -8.78
N ALA A 180 -19.73 13.37 -9.83
CA ALA A 180 -18.89 13.57 -11.01
C ALA A 180 -17.41 13.78 -10.67
N VAL A 181 -16.89 13.05 -9.67
CA VAL A 181 -15.46 13.05 -9.32
C VAL A 181 -14.69 12.28 -10.39
N VAL A 182 -13.75 12.96 -11.03
CA VAL A 182 -12.94 12.45 -12.13
C VAL A 182 -11.49 12.94 -11.99
N ILE A 183 -10.54 12.23 -12.60
CA ILE A 183 -9.21 12.79 -12.88
C ILE A 183 -9.27 13.52 -14.21
N HIS A 184 -8.82 14.77 -14.26
CA HIS A 184 -8.83 15.59 -15.48
C HIS A 184 -7.68 16.60 -15.51
N GLY A 185 -7.49 17.25 -16.65
CA GLY A 185 -6.51 18.34 -16.81
C GLY A 185 -7.13 19.70 -16.54
N ALA A 186 -6.34 20.64 -16.03
CA ALA A 186 -6.78 22.02 -15.79
C ALA A 186 -5.63 23.03 -15.93
N ASP A 187 -5.91 24.19 -16.52
CA ASP A 187 -4.92 25.28 -16.66
C ASP A 187 -4.52 25.88 -15.31
N TYR A 188 -5.42 25.79 -14.33
CA TYR A 188 -5.16 26.21 -12.96
C TYR A 188 -4.20 25.28 -12.20
N CYS A 189 -3.82 24.14 -12.80
CA CYS A 189 -2.84 23.21 -12.28
C CYS A 189 -1.48 23.42 -12.97
N SER A 190 -0.79 24.52 -12.65
CA SER A 190 0.51 24.84 -13.26
C SER A 190 1.44 25.54 -12.28
N GLN A 191 2.76 25.47 -12.56
CA GLN A 191 3.76 26.17 -11.77
C GLN A 191 3.55 27.69 -11.78
N SER A 192 3.05 28.25 -12.89
CA SER A 192 2.74 29.68 -12.97
C SER A 192 1.68 30.09 -11.94
N VAL A 193 0.63 29.28 -11.75
CA VAL A 193 -0.40 29.55 -10.74
C VAL A 193 0.17 29.46 -9.32
N ILE A 194 1.04 28.48 -9.05
CA ILE A 194 1.74 28.36 -7.77
C ILE A 194 2.56 29.62 -7.50
N ASN A 195 3.37 30.06 -8.47
CA ASN A 195 4.25 31.22 -8.32
C ASN A 195 3.46 32.51 -8.07
N ASN A 196 2.31 32.68 -8.73
CA ASN A 196 1.50 33.89 -8.61
C ASN A 196 0.59 33.92 -7.37
N THR A 197 0.17 32.77 -6.86
CA THR A 197 -0.87 32.70 -5.81
C THR A 197 -0.42 32.03 -4.52
N GLY A 198 0.78 31.44 -4.50
CA GLY A 198 1.30 30.67 -3.36
C GLY A 198 0.66 29.29 -3.17
N ARG A 199 -0.24 28.88 -4.06
CA ARG A 199 -0.88 27.54 -4.07
C ARG A 199 -1.32 27.13 -5.46
N LEU A 200 -1.68 25.86 -5.63
CA LEU A 200 -2.31 25.41 -6.87
C LEU A 200 -3.76 25.92 -6.96
N GLY A 201 -4.31 25.95 -8.16
CA GLY A 201 -5.75 26.06 -8.35
C GLY A 201 -6.51 24.91 -7.68
N ARG A 202 -7.81 25.11 -7.46
CA ARG A 202 -8.67 24.17 -6.74
C ARG A 202 -9.90 23.82 -7.57
N SER A 203 -10.27 22.55 -7.56
CA SER A 203 -11.43 22.01 -8.27
C SER A 203 -12.69 22.05 -7.39
N TYR A 204 -13.76 21.37 -7.81
CA TYR A 204 -14.95 21.10 -6.99
C TYR A 204 -14.93 19.71 -6.33
N GLY A 205 -13.75 19.11 -6.18
CA GLY A 205 -13.52 17.83 -5.49
C GLY A 205 -12.65 16.86 -6.30
N CYS A 206 -12.58 17.06 -7.62
CA CYS A 206 -11.77 16.28 -8.55
C CYS A 206 -10.26 16.45 -8.33
N PRO A 207 -9.46 15.37 -8.40
CA PRO A 207 -8.03 15.49 -8.61
C PRO A 207 -7.75 16.04 -10.02
N ALA A 208 -7.27 17.27 -10.13
CA ALA A 208 -6.94 17.88 -11.43
C ALA A 208 -5.43 18.01 -11.61
N LEU A 209 -4.96 17.78 -12.83
CA LEU A 209 -3.55 17.67 -13.19
C LEU A 209 -3.14 18.78 -14.16
N PRO A 210 -1.82 19.05 -14.29
CA PRO A 210 -1.33 19.82 -15.41
C PRO A 210 -1.72 19.16 -16.74
N ARG A 211 -2.16 19.97 -17.70
CA ARG A 211 -2.72 19.45 -18.96
C ARG A 211 -1.71 18.59 -19.74
N GLU A 212 -0.46 19.00 -19.71
CA GLU A 212 0.67 18.36 -20.40
C GLU A 212 0.90 16.90 -19.98
N VAL A 213 0.60 16.54 -18.73
CA VAL A 213 0.74 15.17 -18.22
C VAL A 213 -0.57 14.40 -18.14
N THR A 214 -1.72 15.06 -18.33
CA THR A 214 -3.05 14.48 -18.10
C THR A 214 -3.31 13.26 -18.99
N LYS A 215 -3.12 13.39 -20.31
CA LYS A 215 -3.44 12.29 -21.25
C LYS A 215 -2.52 11.07 -21.05
N PRO A 216 -1.18 11.22 -20.92
CA PRO A 216 -0.30 10.10 -20.60
C PRO A 216 -0.67 9.39 -19.30
N ILE A 217 -0.95 10.15 -18.22
CA ILE A 217 -1.33 9.60 -16.92
C ILE A 217 -2.64 8.83 -17.03
N ILE A 218 -3.71 9.44 -17.57
CA ILE A 218 -5.02 8.78 -17.71
C ILE A 218 -4.89 7.48 -18.52
N ASN A 219 -4.09 7.47 -19.60
CA ASN A 219 -3.89 6.26 -20.39
C ASN A 219 -3.13 5.15 -19.64
N THR A 220 -2.30 5.51 -18.67
CA THR A 220 -1.56 4.57 -17.81
C THR A 220 -2.45 3.97 -16.73
N ILE A 221 -3.31 4.80 -16.12
CA ILE A 221 -4.10 4.40 -14.93
C ILE A 221 -5.54 3.99 -15.26
N LYS A 222 -5.98 4.04 -16.51
CA LYS A 222 -7.33 3.57 -16.89
C LYS A 222 -7.46 2.04 -16.74
N ASN A 223 -8.66 1.53 -17.02
CA ASN A 223 -9.00 0.10 -17.04
C ASN A 223 -9.04 -0.57 -15.65
N GLY A 224 -9.51 0.13 -14.63
CA GLY A 224 -9.78 -0.46 -13.32
C GLY A 224 -8.55 -0.61 -12.44
N SER A 225 -7.59 0.30 -12.56
CA SER A 225 -6.46 0.42 -11.64
C SER A 225 -6.89 1.09 -10.34
N MET A 226 -6.11 0.90 -9.27
CA MET A 226 -6.38 1.54 -8.00
C MET A 226 -5.93 3.00 -8.00
N VAL A 227 -6.73 3.87 -7.38
CA VAL A 227 -6.32 5.20 -6.90
C VAL A 227 -6.58 5.27 -5.41
N TYR A 228 -5.58 5.64 -4.62
CA TYR A 228 -5.70 5.86 -3.19
C TYR A 228 -5.42 7.32 -2.86
N ILE A 229 -6.35 7.98 -2.17
CA ILE A 229 -6.21 9.36 -1.71
C ILE A 229 -5.99 9.34 -0.20
N TYR A 230 -4.76 9.66 0.20
CA TYR A 230 -4.28 9.64 1.57
C TYR A 230 -4.29 11.03 2.20
N ALA A 231 -4.59 11.08 3.50
CA ALA A 231 -4.22 12.15 4.41
C ALA A 231 -4.14 11.58 5.83
N ASP A 232 -3.35 12.21 6.71
CA ASP A 232 -3.37 11.88 8.14
C ASP A 232 -4.71 12.32 8.75
N ASN A 233 -5.65 11.38 8.82
CA ASN A 233 -7.03 11.65 9.19
C ASN A 233 -7.61 10.54 10.06
N GLN A 234 -7.65 10.77 11.37
CA GLN A 234 -8.16 9.78 12.33
C GLN A 234 -9.63 9.40 12.08
N ASN A 235 -10.47 10.33 11.60
CA ASN A 235 -11.86 10.03 11.28
C ASN A 235 -11.97 9.02 10.14
N TYR A 236 -11.12 9.13 9.11
CA TYR A 236 -11.01 8.13 8.05
C TYR A 236 -10.53 6.78 8.60
N MET A 237 -9.46 6.76 9.41
CA MET A 237 -8.96 5.52 10.02
C MET A 237 -10.02 4.83 10.88
N ASN A 238 -10.85 5.61 11.58
CA ASN A 238 -11.95 5.12 12.40
C ASN A 238 -13.19 4.74 11.58
N ALA A 239 -13.34 5.18 10.34
CA ALA A 239 -14.50 4.89 9.51
C ALA A 239 -14.23 3.75 8.52
N SER A 240 -13.02 3.66 7.98
CA SER A 240 -12.65 2.71 6.93
C SER A 240 -12.72 1.27 7.43
N ARG A 241 -13.50 0.46 6.72
CA ARG A 241 -13.58 -0.99 6.98
C ARG A 241 -12.30 -1.70 6.54
N VAL A 242 -11.66 -1.19 5.47
CA VAL A 242 -10.41 -1.74 4.93
C VAL A 242 -9.29 -1.59 5.98
N MET A 243 -9.11 -0.39 6.52
CA MET A 243 -8.09 -0.12 7.55
C MET A 243 -8.34 -0.91 8.84
N LYS A 244 -9.61 -1.03 9.27
CA LYS A 244 -9.98 -1.82 10.45
C LYS A 244 -9.68 -3.30 10.28
N SER A 245 -10.03 -3.87 9.12
CA SER A 245 -9.81 -5.29 8.84
C SER A 245 -8.31 -5.62 8.89
N ALA A 246 -7.48 -4.78 8.28
CA ALA A 246 -6.02 -4.97 8.28
C ALA A 246 -5.45 -4.94 9.70
N LYS A 247 -5.86 -3.97 10.52
CA LYS A 247 -5.44 -3.89 11.93
C LYS A 247 -5.83 -5.14 12.71
N THR A 248 -7.03 -5.68 12.49
CA THR A 248 -7.46 -6.94 13.11
C THR A 248 -6.61 -8.12 12.66
N THR A 249 -6.28 -8.23 11.37
CA THR A 249 -5.42 -9.29 10.84
C THR A 249 -4.01 -9.23 11.44
N LEU A 250 -3.39 -8.04 11.49
CA LEU A 250 -2.06 -7.86 12.08
C LEU A 250 -2.06 -8.21 13.58
N LEU A 251 -3.06 -7.76 14.34
CA LEU A 251 -3.21 -8.11 15.75
C LEU A 251 -3.40 -9.64 15.95
N ALA A 252 -4.18 -10.29 15.10
CA ALA A 252 -4.39 -11.74 15.16
C ALA A 252 -3.12 -12.54 14.82
N GLN A 253 -2.34 -12.09 13.83
CA GLN A 253 -1.03 -12.67 13.51
C GLN A 253 -0.06 -12.55 14.68
N HIS A 254 0.06 -11.37 15.29
CA HIS A 254 0.90 -11.18 16.46
C HIS A 254 0.48 -12.05 17.67
N ILE A 255 -0.82 -12.28 17.88
CA ILE A 255 -1.28 -13.18 18.95
C ILE A 255 -0.88 -14.63 18.66
N ASN A 256 -1.01 -15.09 17.42
CA ASN A 256 -0.67 -16.46 17.03
C ASN A 256 0.84 -16.73 17.07
N ASP A 257 1.67 -15.79 16.63
CA ASP A 257 3.14 -15.91 16.70
C ASP A 257 3.64 -15.96 18.15
N ASN A 258 2.98 -15.22 19.06
CA ASN A 258 3.27 -15.29 20.49
C ASN A 258 2.77 -16.60 21.13
N ALA A 259 1.62 -17.12 20.70
CA ALA A 259 1.08 -18.39 21.21
C ALA A 259 1.96 -19.60 20.81
N ASP A 260 2.47 -19.66 19.57
CA ASP A 260 3.34 -20.76 19.11
C ASP A 260 4.70 -20.77 19.83
N SER A 261 5.16 -19.61 20.32
CA SER A 261 6.38 -19.53 21.14
C SER A 261 6.21 -20.10 22.57
N THR A 262 4.96 -20.25 23.05
CA THR A 262 4.66 -20.75 24.40
C THR A 262 4.37 -22.26 24.48
N VAL A 263 4.30 -22.98 23.35
CA VAL A 263 3.88 -24.40 23.30
C VAL A 263 5.07 -25.39 23.22
N ARG A 264 6.33 -24.92 23.19
CA ARG A 264 7.52 -25.79 23.12
C ARG A 264 8.22 -26.08 24.45
N THR A 265 7.51 -26.02 25.56
CA THR A 265 8.03 -26.44 26.87
C THR A 265 7.06 -27.38 27.55
N TYR A 266 7.09 -28.66 27.14
CA TYR A 266 6.76 -29.82 27.98
C TYR A 266 7.63 -31.01 27.54
#